data_AF-A0A6C7E0N5-F1
#
_entry.id   AF-A0A6C7E0N5-F1
#
_cell.length_a   1.000
_cell.length_b   1.000
_cell.length_c   1.000
_cell.angle_alpha   90.00
_cell.angle_beta   90.00
_cell.angle_gamma   90.00
#
_symmetry.space_group_name_H-M   'P 1'
#
loop_
_entity.id
_entity.type
_entity.pdbx_description
1 polymer ?
#
loop_
_entity_poly.entity_id
_entity_poly.type
_entity_poly.pdbx_seq_one_letter_code
_entity_poly.pdbx_strand_id
1 'polypeptide(L)'
;MARRKMKKYRCPDGRVVNVYRDAEDAFPLLARDAHLSVGVAMGVLNEIEGKVGAEHVTQVRELGQRVDSLNLSMRDSLRATYIVFQSDPCSNGTHLAEQVRSITLYEQELRMFTHASESCVRLLNAGVPADEAIAVLREKLFEMSDPLPALTEGQIEEKLDDWELEA
;
A
#
# COMPACT_ATOMS: atom_id res chain seq x y z
N MET A 1 -28.42 -10.21 -13.35
CA MET A 1 -28.03 -11.22 -12.35
C MET A 1 -26.66 -10.85 -11.80
N ALA A 2 -26.56 -10.45 -10.53
CA ALA A 2 -25.26 -10.15 -9.93
C ALA A 2 -24.46 -11.45 -9.77
N ARG A 3 -23.31 -11.58 -10.44
CA ARG A 3 -22.39 -12.70 -10.25
C ARG A 3 -21.94 -12.69 -8.78
N ARG A 4 -22.03 -13.85 -8.11
CA ARG A 4 -21.47 -14.02 -6.76
C ARG A 4 -19.97 -13.70 -6.80
N LYS A 5 -19.55 -12.62 -6.12
CA LYS A 5 -18.14 -12.17 -6.08
C LYS A 5 -17.18 -13.18 -5.45
N MET A 6 -17.70 -14.05 -4.59
CA MET A 6 -16.92 -15.08 -3.89
C MET A 6 -17.34 -16.50 -4.27
N LYS A 7 -16.39 -17.43 -4.17
CA LYS A 7 -16.55 -18.89 -4.28
C LYS A 7 -16.10 -19.53 -2.95
N LYS A 8 -16.81 -20.58 -2.53
CA LYS A 8 -16.38 -21.43 -1.41
C LYS A 8 -15.42 -22.51 -1.93
N TYR A 9 -14.28 -22.65 -1.31
CA TYR A 9 -13.30 -23.71 -1.53
C TYR A 9 -13.29 -24.62 -0.31
N ARG A 10 -13.39 -25.94 -0.49
CA ARG A 10 -13.34 -26.90 0.63
C ARG A 10 -11.96 -27.53 0.64
N CYS A 11 -11.25 -27.34 1.75
CA CYS A 11 -9.92 -27.89 1.97
C CYS A 11 -9.97 -29.38 2.31
N PRO A 12 -8.86 -30.12 2.09
CA PRO A 12 -8.75 -31.53 2.43
C PRO A 12 -8.99 -31.84 3.91
N ASP A 13 -8.67 -30.88 4.80
CA ASP A 13 -8.89 -30.95 6.25
C ASP A 13 -10.34 -30.66 6.67
N GLY A 14 -11.25 -30.43 5.71
CA GLY A 14 -12.66 -30.12 5.97
C GLY A 14 -12.97 -28.64 6.21
N ARG A 15 -11.97 -27.75 6.29
CA ARG A 15 -12.21 -26.29 6.36
C ARG A 15 -12.82 -25.78 5.06
N VAL A 16 -13.57 -24.69 5.16
CA VAL A 16 -14.14 -23.99 3.99
C VAL A 16 -13.58 -22.58 3.95
N VAL A 17 -12.87 -22.26 2.88
CA VAL A 17 -12.26 -20.95 2.63
C VAL A 17 -13.11 -20.19 1.62
N ASN A 18 -13.35 -18.90 1.86
CA ASN A 18 -14.01 -18.02 0.89
C ASN A 18 -12.94 -17.31 0.06
N VAL A 19 -13.07 -17.40 -1.26
CA VAL A 19 -12.11 -16.85 -2.21
C VAL A 19 -12.85 -15.91 -3.16
N TYR A 20 -12.37 -14.69 -3.33
CA TYR A 20 -12.86 -13.76 -4.34
C TYR A 20 -12.50 -14.30 -5.73
N ARG A 21 -13.40 -14.06 -6.68
CA ARG A 21 -13.16 -14.47 -8.07
C ARG A 21 -12.17 -13.55 -8.77
N ASP A 22 -12.14 -12.29 -8.35
CA ASP A 22 -11.27 -11.25 -8.87
C ASP A 22 -10.38 -10.74 -7.73
N ALA A 23 -9.09 -10.62 -7.97
CA ALA A 23 -8.14 -10.06 -7.01
C ALA A 23 -8.40 -8.57 -6.75
N GLU A 24 -8.87 -7.82 -7.76
CA GLU A 24 -9.20 -6.40 -7.62
C GLU A 24 -10.39 -6.17 -6.68
N ASP A 25 -11.30 -7.15 -6.56
CA ASP A 25 -12.39 -7.11 -5.59
C ASP A 25 -11.91 -7.37 -4.14
N ALA A 26 -10.77 -8.06 -3.97
CA ALA A 26 -10.21 -8.40 -2.67
C ALA A 26 -9.37 -7.25 -2.09
N PHE A 27 -8.66 -6.50 -2.94
CA PHE A 27 -7.71 -5.47 -2.50
C PHE A 27 -8.34 -4.40 -1.58
N PRO A 28 -9.45 -3.73 -1.93
CA PRO A 28 -10.04 -2.68 -1.09
C PRO A 28 -10.57 -3.19 0.26
N LEU A 29 -10.74 -4.51 0.41
CA LEU A 29 -11.24 -5.13 1.63
C LEU A 29 -10.10 -5.62 2.52
N LEU A 30 -9.03 -6.15 1.93
CA LEU A 30 -7.86 -6.66 2.64
C LEU A 30 -6.90 -5.54 3.06
N ALA A 31 -6.80 -4.47 2.27
CA ALA A 31 -5.90 -3.33 2.49
C ALA A 31 -6.67 -2.00 2.59
N ARG A 32 -7.89 -2.02 3.15
CA ARG A 32 -8.80 -0.86 3.18
C ARG A 32 -8.16 0.37 3.79
N ASP A 33 -7.54 0.21 4.96
CA ASP A 33 -6.99 1.33 5.72
C ASP A 33 -5.79 1.94 4.99
N ALA A 34 -4.93 1.10 4.40
CA ALA A 34 -3.82 1.57 3.56
C ALA A 34 -4.32 2.38 2.36
N HIS A 35 -5.36 1.90 1.67
CA HIS A 35 -5.96 2.61 0.54
C HIS A 35 -6.54 3.98 0.96
N LEU A 36 -7.22 4.05 2.10
CA LEU A 36 -7.73 5.31 2.65
C LEU A 36 -6.59 6.26 3.02
N SER A 37 -5.55 5.76 3.69
CA SER A 37 -4.39 6.56 4.13
C SER A 37 -3.63 7.17 2.95
N VAL A 38 -3.49 6.47 1.82
CA VAL A 38 -2.95 7.04 0.57
C VAL A 38 -3.79 8.23 0.10
N GLY A 39 -5.11 8.06 0.04
CA GLY A 39 -6.03 9.12 -0.41
C GLY A 39 -5.95 10.37 0.46
N VAL A 40 -5.87 10.20 1.78
CA VAL A 40 -5.71 11.32 2.72
C VAL A 40 -4.35 12.00 2.51
N ALA A 41 -3.26 11.24 2.46
CA ALA A 41 -1.91 11.78 2.24
C ALA A 41 -1.84 12.63 0.96
N MET A 42 -2.39 12.13 -0.15
CA MET A 42 -2.45 12.86 -1.42
C MET A 42 -3.32 14.13 -1.32
N GLY A 43 -4.44 14.07 -0.61
CA GLY A 43 -5.28 15.24 -0.36
C GLY A 43 -4.54 16.36 0.38
N VAL A 44 -3.79 16.00 1.43
CA VAL A 44 -3.00 16.96 2.20
C VAL A 44 -1.84 17.52 1.38
N LEU A 45 -1.15 16.69 0.58
CA LEU A 45 -0.08 17.18 -0.30
C LEU A 45 -0.59 18.18 -1.34
N ASN A 46 -1.77 17.95 -1.92
CA ASN A 46 -2.39 18.91 -2.84
C ASN A 46 -2.70 20.25 -2.15
N GLU A 47 -3.10 20.23 -0.88
CA GLU A 47 -3.31 21.46 -0.10
C GLU A 47 -1.99 22.19 0.14
N ILE A 48 -0.92 21.48 0.46
CA ILE A 48 0.42 22.06 0.62
C ILE A 48 0.91 22.67 -0.69
N GLU A 49 0.75 21.97 -1.82
CA GLU A 49 1.13 22.47 -3.15
C GLU A 49 0.45 23.82 -3.46
N GLY A 50 -0.82 23.98 -3.09
CA GLY A 50 -1.56 25.23 -3.29
C GLY A 50 -1.15 26.39 -2.38
N LYS A 51 -0.35 26.12 -1.33
CA LYS A 51 0.07 27.12 -0.32
C LYS A 51 1.54 27.50 -0.41
N VAL A 52 2.36 26.64 -1.00
CA VAL A 52 3.80 26.87 -1.12
C VAL A 52 4.12 27.66 -2.38
N GLY A 53 5.23 28.41 -2.36
CA GLY A 53 5.73 29.09 -3.54
C GLY A 53 6.24 28.11 -4.61
N ALA A 54 6.42 28.62 -5.84
CA ALA A 54 6.85 27.82 -7.00
C ALA A 54 8.18 27.08 -6.77
N GLU A 55 9.04 27.64 -5.93
CA GLU A 55 10.32 27.06 -5.50
C GLU A 55 10.18 25.74 -4.72
N HIS A 56 9.00 25.48 -4.14
CA HIS A 56 8.72 24.33 -3.29
C HIS A 56 7.70 23.35 -3.90
N VAL A 57 6.92 23.78 -4.90
CA VAL A 57 5.93 22.94 -5.59
C VAL A 57 6.53 21.65 -6.13
N THR A 58 7.71 21.70 -6.76
CA THR A 58 8.38 20.51 -7.31
C THR A 58 8.65 19.47 -6.22
N GLN A 59 9.05 19.90 -5.03
CA GLN A 59 9.34 19.01 -3.91
C GLN A 59 8.06 18.34 -3.41
N VAL A 60 6.96 19.10 -3.30
CA VAL A 60 5.66 18.55 -2.89
C VAL A 60 5.13 17.54 -3.92
N ARG A 61 5.35 17.80 -5.22
CA ARG A 61 4.98 16.86 -6.29
C ARG A 61 5.80 15.58 -6.26
N GLU A 62 7.11 15.67 -6.01
CA GLU A 62 7.97 14.50 -5.84
C GLU A 62 7.51 13.63 -4.65
N LEU A 63 7.05 14.26 -3.55
CA LEU A 63 6.42 13.54 -2.44
C LEU A 63 5.15 12.81 -2.88
N GLY A 64 4.27 13.48 -3.63
CA GLY A 64 3.06 12.86 -4.16
C GLY A 64 3.35 11.67 -5.08
N GLN A 65 4.35 11.79 -5.95
CA GLN A 65 4.79 10.69 -6.82
C GLN A 65 5.31 9.48 -6.04
N ARG A 66 6.03 9.70 -4.93
CA ARG A 66 6.47 8.61 -4.05
C ARG A 66 5.29 7.90 -3.39
N VAL A 67 4.32 8.65 -2.85
CA VAL A 67 3.11 8.07 -2.25
C VAL A 67 2.32 7.26 -3.28
N ASP A 68 2.19 7.76 -4.51
CA ASP A 68 1.50 7.04 -5.59
C ASP A 68 2.25 5.78 -6.02
N SER A 69 3.57 5.85 -6.15
CA SER A 69 4.42 4.69 -6.47
C SER A 69 4.33 3.60 -5.40
N LEU A 70 4.29 3.98 -4.12
CA LEU A 70 4.07 3.06 -3.00
C LEU A 70 2.70 2.40 -3.08
N ASN A 71 1.65 3.17 -3.37
CA ASN A 71 0.30 2.64 -3.54
C ASN A 71 0.21 1.62 -4.68
N LEU A 72 0.83 1.90 -5.83
CA LEU A 72 0.90 0.96 -6.94
C LEU A 72 1.64 -0.32 -6.55
N SER A 73 2.82 -0.21 -5.93
CA SER A 73 3.59 -1.38 -5.48
C SER A 73 2.80 -2.27 -4.51
N MET A 74 2.11 -1.67 -3.52
CA MET A 74 1.25 -2.43 -2.60
C MET A 74 0.12 -3.16 -3.32
N ARG A 75 -0.51 -2.51 -4.29
CA ARG A 75 -1.59 -3.10 -5.11
C ARG A 75 -1.10 -4.29 -5.91
N ASP A 76 0.00 -4.13 -6.62
CA ASP A 76 0.56 -5.16 -7.48
C ASP A 76 1.05 -6.35 -6.65
N SER A 77 1.73 -6.08 -5.53
CA SER A 77 2.22 -7.11 -4.62
C SER A 77 1.08 -7.92 -3.99
N LEU A 78 0.04 -7.26 -3.45
CA LEU A 78 -1.11 -7.98 -2.91
C LEU A 78 -1.86 -8.76 -3.99
N ARG A 79 -1.99 -8.20 -5.19
CA ARG A 79 -2.63 -8.88 -6.32
C ARG A 79 -1.88 -10.16 -6.69
N ALA A 80 -0.56 -10.10 -6.81
CA ALA A 80 0.28 -11.27 -7.09
C ALA A 80 0.10 -12.35 -6.02
N THR A 81 0.24 -11.98 -4.74
CA THR A 81 0.02 -12.90 -3.62
C THR A 81 -1.40 -13.48 -3.61
N TYR A 82 -2.41 -12.68 -3.97
CA TYR A 82 -3.79 -13.13 -4.01
C TYR A 82 -4.04 -14.16 -5.13
N ILE A 83 -3.39 -14.01 -6.29
CA ILE A 83 -3.48 -14.97 -7.39
C ILE A 83 -2.93 -16.34 -6.94
N VAL A 84 -1.79 -16.34 -6.24
CA VAL A 84 -1.19 -17.57 -5.67
C VAL A 84 -2.10 -18.16 -4.58
N PHE A 85 -2.71 -17.33 -3.74
CA PHE A 85 -3.73 -17.79 -2.80
C PHE A 85 -4.96 -18.37 -3.50
N GLN A 86 -5.36 -17.83 -4.66
CA GLN A 86 -6.53 -18.29 -5.37
C GLN A 86 -6.33 -19.68 -6.01
N SER A 87 -5.10 -20.03 -6.42
CA SER A 87 -4.77 -21.34 -7.00
C SER A 87 -4.79 -22.44 -5.93
N ASP A 88 -4.23 -22.18 -4.74
CA ASP A 88 -4.30 -23.05 -3.57
C ASP A 88 -4.62 -22.29 -2.27
N PRO A 89 -5.93 -22.08 -1.97
CA PRO A 89 -6.36 -21.32 -0.80
C PRO A 89 -6.06 -22.00 0.54
N CYS A 90 -5.77 -23.30 0.53
CA CYS A 90 -5.59 -24.08 1.74
C CYS A 90 -4.16 -24.01 2.26
N SER A 91 -3.18 -23.97 1.35
CA SER A 91 -1.76 -23.88 1.68
C SER A 91 -1.26 -22.44 1.77
N ASN A 92 -1.79 -21.54 0.93
CA ASN A 92 -1.26 -20.17 0.79
C ASN A 92 -1.94 -19.12 1.68
N GLY A 93 -2.84 -19.54 2.59
CA GLY A 93 -3.55 -18.62 3.48
C GLY A 93 -2.61 -17.83 4.41
N THR A 94 -1.55 -18.47 4.90
CA THR A 94 -0.54 -17.82 5.76
C THR A 94 0.25 -16.76 4.98
N HIS A 95 0.67 -17.09 3.76
CA HIS A 95 1.40 -16.16 2.90
C HIS A 95 0.58 -14.90 2.58
N LEU A 96 -0.71 -15.06 2.26
CA LEU A 96 -1.61 -13.92 2.09
C LEU A 96 -1.72 -13.09 3.38
N ALA A 97 -1.83 -13.73 4.55
CA ALA A 97 -1.92 -13.04 5.82
C ALA A 97 -0.64 -12.25 6.17
N GLU A 98 0.53 -12.78 5.83
CA GLU A 98 1.82 -12.10 5.98
C GLU A 98 1.88 -10.87 5.07
N GLN A 99 1.45 -11.00 3.81
CA GLN A 99 1.44 -9.87 2.88
C GLN A 99 0.48 -8.76 3.34
N VAL A 100 -0.70 -9.10 3.84
CA VAL A 100 -1.64 -8.14 4.45
C VAL A 100 -1.03 -7.47 5.69
N ARG A 101 -0.29 -8.23 6.51
CA ARG A 101 0.42 -7.67 7.67
C ARG A 101 1.49 -6.67 7.23
N SER A 102 2.27 -6.99 6.20
CA SER A 102 3.24 -6.06 5.63
C SER A 102 2.58 -4.76 5.19
N ILE A 103 1.46 -4.83 4.44
CA ILE A 103 0.69 -3.65 4.03
C ILE A 103 0.18 -2.83 5.22
N THR A 104 -0.17 -3.49 6.33
CA THR A 104 -0.55 -2.81 7.58
C THR A 104 0.61 -2.00 8.18
N LEU A 105 1.85 -2.46 8.05
CA LEU A 105 3.01 -1.68 8.50
C LEU A 105 3.19 -0.42 7.65
N TYR A 106 3.03 -0.52 6.33
CA TYR A 106 3.05 0.65 5.44
C TYR A 106 1.93 1.63 5.73
N GLU A 107 0.76 1.12 6.12
CA GLU A 107 -0.37 1.95 6.54
C GLU A 107 0.01 2.86 7.73
N GLN A 108 0.76 2.33 8.69
CA GLN A 108 1.26 3.09 9.83
C GLN A 108 2.24 4.18 9.40
N GLU A 109 3.15 3.87 8.47
CA GLU A 109 4.08 4.84 7.91
C GLU A 109 3.35 5.96 7.15
N LEU A 110 2.34 5.62 6.35
CA LEU A 110 1.50 6.59 5.66
C LEU A 110 0.72 7.49 6.62
N ARG A 111 0.24 6.95 7.76
CA ARG A 111 -0.38 7.78 8.80
C ARG A 111 0.61 8.77 9.41
N MET A 112 1.82 8.32 9.72
CA MET A 112 2.87 9.18 10.25
C MET A 112 3.23 10.30 9.26
N PHE A 113 3.38 9.96 7.98
CA PHE A 113 3.58 10.93 6.91
C PHE A 113 2.42 11.92 6.77
N THR A 114 1.18 11.43 6.87
CA THR A 114 -0.02 12.26 6.82
C THR A 114 -0.04 13.28 7.96
N HIS A 115 0.26 12.85 9.19
CA HIS A 115 0.34 13.76 10.34
C HIS A 115 1.46 14.80 10.21
N ALA A 116 2.60 14.43 9.63
CA ALA A 116 3.66 15.38 9.31
C ALA A 116 3.19 16.42 8.28
N SER A 117 2.44 15.97 7.27
CA SER A 117 1.87 16.82 6.23
C SER A 117 0.82 17.77 6.79
N GLU A 118 -0.08 17.29 7.66
CA GLU A 118 -1.04 18.13 8.37
C GLU A 118 -0.35 19.17 9.26
N SER A 119 0.77 18.79 9.90
CA SER A 119 1.57 19.73 10.70
C SER A 119 2.19 20.82 9.82
N CYS A 120 2.71 20.48 8.65
CA CYS A 120 3.19 21.44 7.65
C CYS A 120 2.07 22.41 7.23
N VAL A 121 0.88 21.91 6.92
CA VAL A 121 -0.29 22.76 6.62
C VAL A 121 -0.60 23.74 7.74
N ARG A 122 -0.55 23.30 9.00
CA ARG A 122 -0.79 24.17 10.17
C ARG A 122 0.28 25.25 10.30
N LEU A 123 1.54 24.93 10.07
CA LEU A 123 2.65 25.90 10.08
C LEU A 123 2.45 26.96 8.99
N LEU A 124 2.13 26.53 7.75
CA LEU A 124 1.84 27.44 6.65
C LEU A 124 0.66 28.37 6.97
N ASN A 125 -0.42 27.85 7.56
CA ASN A 125 -1.56 28.65 7.99
C ASN A 125 -1.24 29.64 9.12
N ALA A 126 -0.24 29.33 9.94
CA ALA A 126 0.25 30.21 11.00
C ALA A 126 1.21 31.30 10.47
N GLY A 127 1.52 31.30 9.16
CA GLY A 127 2.43 32.26 8.53
C GLY A 127 3.91 31.89 8.67
N VAL A 128 4.22 30.65 9.04
CA VAL A 128 5.60 30.15 9.04
C VAL A 128 6.11 30.07 7.60
N PRO A 129 7.36 30.49 7.32
CA PRO A 129 7.97 30.36 6.01
C PRO A 129 7.89 28.94 5.43
N ALA A 130 7.70 28.83 4.12
CA ALA A 130 7.46 27.54 3.46
C ALA A 130 8.66 26.59 3.57
N ASP A 131 9.87 27.11 3.56
CA ASP A 131 11.11 26.36 3.76
C ASP A 131 11.18 25.71 5.15
N GLU A 132 10.79 26.43 6.19
CA GLU A 132 10.71 25.91 7.56
C GLU A 132 9.58 24.87 7.71
N ALA A 133 8.41 25.13 7.12
CA ALA A 133 7.27 24.21 7.19
C ALA A 133 7.56 22.88 6.46
N ILE A 134 8.22 22.95 5.30
CA ILE A 134 8.57 21.76 4.49
C ILE A 134 9.71 20.96 5.10
N ALA A 135 10.57 21.56 5.94
CA ALA A 135 11.62 20.82 6.64
C ALA A 135 11.04 19.67 7.48
N VAL A 136 9.88 19.87 8.11
CA VAL A 136 9.15 18.85 8.88
C VAL A 136 8.74 17.65 8.02
N LEU A 137 8.33 17.90 6.78
CA LEU A 137 7.98 16.84 5.82
C LEU A 137 9.20 16.02 5.43
N ARG A 138 10.33 16.68 5.19
CA ARG A 138 11.56 16.02 4.74
C ARG A 138 12.14 15.09 5.79
N GLU A 139 12.12 15.52 7.05
CA GLU A 139 12.56 14.69 8.18
C GLU A 139 11.74 13.38 8.22
N LYS A 140 10.42 13.49 8.10
CA LYS A 140 9.54 12.31 8.14
C LYS A 140 9.54 11.47 6.88
N LEU A 141 9.87 12.03 5.72
CA LEU A 141 10.06 11.25 4.49
C LEU A 141 11.26 10.29 4.61
N PHE A 142 12.33 10.70 5.27
CA PHE A 142 13.54 9.88 5.43
C PHE A 142 13.32 8.67 6.36
N GLU A 143 12.26 8.71 7.17
CA GLU A 143 11.86 7.63 8.06
C GLU A 143 10.89 6.63 7.40
N MET A 144 10.29 6.96 6.25
CA MET A 144 9.45 6.01 5.52
C MET A 144 10.33 4.90 4.94
N SER A 145 9.98 3.65 5.19
CA SER A 145 10.71 2.51 4.65
C SER A 145 10.64 2.51 3.13
N ASP A 146 11.67 1.96 2.48
CA ASP A 146 11.63 1.74 1.03
C ASP A 146 10.37 0.94 0.65
N PRO A 147 9.83 1.15 -0.58
CA PRO A 147 8.72 0.37 -1.08
C PRO A 147 8.95 -1.12 -0.85
N LEU A 148 7.88 -1.86 -0.54
CA LEU A 148 7.93 -3.32 -0.63
C LEU A 148 8.61 -3.66 -1.96
N PRO A 149 9.67 -4.49 -1.95
CA PRO A 149 10.27 -4.90 -3.20
C PRO A 149 9.12 -5.47 -4.04
N ALA A 150 8.89 -4.86 -5.19
CA ALA A 150 8.02 -5.47 -6.19
C ALA A 150 8.64 -6.84 -6.45
N LEU A 151 7.89 -7.90 -6.15
CA LEU A 151 8.34 -9.25 -6.49
C LEU A 151 8.59 -9.21 -8.00
N THR A 152 9.85 -9.36 -8.41
CA THR A 152 10.19 -9.41 -9.82
C THR A 152 9.58 -10.69 -10.41
N GLU A 153 9.28 -10.71 -11.72
CA GLU A 153 8.82 -11.93 -12.40
C GLU A 153 9.72 -13.13 -12.06
N GLY A 154 11.04 -12.91 -11.96
CA GLY A 154 12.01 -13.92 -11.53
C GLY A 154 11.87 -14.37 -10.06
N GLN A 155 11.48 -13.49 -9.14
CA GLN A 155 11.20 -13.86 -7.74
C GLN A 155 9.85 -14.57 -7.55
N ILE A 156 8.94 -14.42 -8.51
CA ILE A 156 7.68 -15.16 -8.57
C ILE A 156 7.94 -16.57 -9.11
N GLU A 157 8.74 -16.70 -10.18
CA GLU A 157 9.11 -18.00 -10.76
C GLU A 157 10.05 -18.82 -9.85
N GLU A 158 11.10 -18.21 -9.28
CA GLU A 158 12.05 -18.89 -8.37
C GLU A 158 11.34 -19.45 -7.12
N LYS A 159 10.30 -18.76 -6.61
CA LYS A 159 9.50 -19.24 -5.48
C LYS A 159 8.45 -20.29 -5.85
N LEU A 160 8.07 -20.40 -7.12
CA LEU A 160 7.20 -21.47 -7.61
C LEU A 160 8.00 -22.77 -7.81
N ASP A 161 9.24 -22.68 -8.32
CA ASP A 161 10.13 -23.82 -8.54
C ASP A 161 10.66 -24.44 -7.23
N ASP A 162 10.95 -23.63 -6.21
CA ASP A 162 11.36 -24.13 -4.88
C ASP A 162 10.25 -24.96 -4.17
N TRP A 163 8.99 -24.84 -4.58
CA TRP A 163 7.85 -25.56 -3.97
C TRP A 163 7.42 -26.82 -4.73
N GLU A 164 7.84 -27.01 -5.98
CA GLU A 164 7.64 -28.28 -6.70
C GLU A 164 8.71 -29.34 -6.36
N LEU A 165 9.82 -28.94 -5.72
CA LEU A 165 10.92 -29.83 -5.32
C LEU A 165 10.78 -30.43 -3.90
N GLU A 166 9.80 -29.96 -3.10
CA GLU A 166 9.53 -30.49 -1.75
C GLU A 166 8.18 -31.24 -1.62
N ALA A 167 7.45 -31.48 -2.73
CA ALA A 167 6.21 -32.27 -2.78
C ALA A 167 6.44 -33.71 -3.26
#